data_AF-A0A940JPN7-F1
#
_entry.id   AF-A0A940JPN7-F1
#
_cell.length_a   1.000
_cell.length_b   1.000
_cell.length_c   1.000
_cell.angle_alpha   90.00
_cell.angle_beta   90.00
_cell.angle_gamma   90.00
#
_symmetry.space_group_name_H-M   'P 1'
#
loop_
_entity.id
_entity.type
_entity.pdbx_description
1 polymer ?
#
loop_
_entity_poly.entity_id
_entity_poly.type
_entity_poly.pdbx_seq_one_letter_code
_entity_poly.pdbx_strand_id
1 'polypeptide(L)'
;MSDAQSVPSSDRRSLATVARRLAAALSGALIGAAVLGASLVVAPAPPARAADLGPAYTEYDNGGLGYLGAYRIGDRNYYCLEPRLDWPVGVASQAIGYGGWGGASPEDIARANRAISTIGQSTDRRITAAVQMYVWWLLARDDYDRGGVSGDERYGAFVPDPAERNHVLSWLAGLRADGASIRVRPAGGTGTLAITGDAVDPYMGTVRVQGLSPADATGTLVLQNARFDATGSPSIAGVRDGEEFAFTTLPPDGATPYKVGVSGTFSLDGWPAELELWSTAAAQTLAGGGRTLDGAFSLWAADGRPRTAEFRPVVTTQAQPRVEPGEHYRDVLRFALAADEAGRIGRWYRLGPDLFLPITASCRVYGPFEAPPAPAAAVPPGAPLASTFAVTTGPDGPLVDYPAES
;
A
#
# COMPACT_ATOMS: atom_id res chain seq x y z
N MET A 1 -81.27 19.63 -16.84
CA MET A 1 -80.92 18.20 -16.78
C MET A 1 -79.93 18.04 -15.66
N SER A 2 -80.49 17.83 -14.49
CA SER A 2 -79.88 17.63 -13.18
C SER A 2 -80.28 16.21 -12.83
N ASP A 3 -79.36 15.38 -12.35
CA ASP A 3 -79.72 14.37 -11.36
C ASP A 3 -78.48 13.88 -10.63
N ALA A 4 -78.64 13.87 -9.32
CA ALA A 4 -77.69 13.44 -8.33
C ALA A 4 -78.22 12.15 -7.68
N GLN A 5 -77.29 11.41 -7.05
CA GLN A 5 -77.50 10.49 -5.92
C GLN A 5 -78.21 9.15 -6.17
N SER A 6 -77.50 8.05 -5.82
CA SER A 6 -77.87 7.20 -4.67
C SER A 6 -76.79 6.16 -4.34
N VAL A 7 -76.35 6.18 -3.08
CA VAL A 7 -75.58 5.20 -2.26
C VAL A 7 -76.57 4.05 -1.86
N PRO A 8 -76.22 2.77 -1.47
CA PRO A 8 -75.39 2.48 -0.28
C PRO A 8 -74.67 1.11 -0.11
N SER A 9 -73.85 1.04 0.96
CA SER A 9 -73.63 -0.04 1.98
C SER A 9 -73.61 -1.52 1.55
N SER A 10 -72.85 -2.47 2.11
CA SER A 10 -71.95 -2.62 3.27
C SER A 10 -71.59 -4.11 3.34
N ASP A 11 -70.36 -4.48 3.72
CA ASP A 11 -70.02 -5.58 4.67
C ASP A 11 -68.51 -5.86 4.56
N ARG A 12 -67.67 -5.55 5.55
CA ARG A 12 -67.38 -6.35 6.76
C ARG A 12 -67.12 -7.84 6.47
N ARG A 13 -65.83 -8.23 6.42
CA ARG A 13 -65.21 -9.14 7.41
C ARG A 13 -63.80 -9.62 7.00
N SER A 14 -62.95 -9.71 8.02
CA SER A 14 -61.84 -10.67 8.21
C SER A 14 -60.59 -10.44 7.36
N LEU A 15 -59.52 -9.82 7.87
CA LEU A 15 -58.53 -10.43 8.77
C LEU A 15 -58.25 -11.90 8.45
N ALA A 16 -57.18 -12.12 7.70
CA ALA A 16 -56.17 -13.17 7.82
C ALA A 16 -55.66 -13.52 6.43
N THR A 17 -54.35 -13.69 6.30
CA THR A 17 -53.66 -14.28 5.14
C THR A 17 -53.12 -13.29 4.09
N VAL A 18 -52.29 -12.33 4.49
CA VAL A 18 -51.06 -12.04 3.72
C VAL A 18 -49.94 -11.66 4.69
N ALA A 19 -49.62 -12.61 5.58
CA ALA A 19 -48.37 -12.58 6.33
C ALA A 19 -47.35 -13.40 5.55
N ARG A 20 -46.12 -12.87 5.51
CA ARG A 20 -44.83 -13.56 5.31
C ARG A 20 -44.35 -13.80 3.88
N ARG A 21 -43.22 -13.11 3.63
CA ARG A 21 -42.01 -13.48 2.85
C ARG A 21 -41.92 -12.81 1.48
N LEU A 22 -41.13 -11.74 1.41
CA LEU A 22 -39.69 -11.72 1.05
C LEU A 22 -39.55 -11.73 -0.48
N ALA A 23 -39.25 -10.59 -1.10
CA ALA A 23 -37.89 -10.05 -1.29
C ALA A 23 -37.42 -10.31 -2.72
N ALA A 24 -37.49 -9.29 -3.57
CA ALA A 24 -36.57 -9.04 -4.69
C ALA A 24 -37.03 -7.77 -5.43
N ALA A 25 -36.05 -7.07 -6.03
CA ALA A 25 -36.18 -5.93 -6.92
C ALA A 25 -36.35 -4.55 -6.26
N LEU A 26 -35.23 -3.96 -5.83
CA LEU A 26 -35.03 -2.52 -5.90
C LEU A 26 -33.71 -2.25 -6.63
N SER A 27 -33.84 -2.05 -7.93
CA SER A 27 -32.89 -1.33 -8.77
C SER A 27 -33.10 0.18 -8.57
N GLY A 28 -32.02 0.95 -8.59
CA GLY A 28 -32.06 2.33 -9.07
C GLY A 28 -31.98 3.44 -8.02
N ALA A 29 -30.78 4.02 -7.91
CA ALA A 29 -30.49 5.44 -7.73
C ALA A 29 -31.20 6.21 -6.58
N LEU A 30 -30.44 6.46 -5.50
CA LEU A 30 -30.57 7.67 -4.69
C LEU A 30 -29.20 8.36 -4.61
N ILE A 31 -29.05 9.41 -5.41
CA ILE A 31 -28.06 10.47 -5.27
C ILE A 31 -28.65 11.51 -4.31
N GLY A 32 -27.84 11.98 -3.37
CA GLY A 32 -27.91 13.38 -2.92
C GLY A 32 -28.28 13.62 -1.45
N ALA A 33 -27.38 14.36 -0.79
CA ALA A 33 -27.55 15.10 0.46
C ALA A 33 -27.46 14.33 1.79
N ALA A 34 -26.25 13.85 2.12
CA ALA A 34 -25.81 13.86 3.51
C ALA A 34 -25.19 15.23 3.80
N VAL A 35 -25.96 16.05 4.53
CA VAL A 35 -25.58 17.37 5.02
C VAL A 35 -24.27 17.27 5.81
N LEU A 36 -23.23 17.95 5.30
CA LEU A 36 -22.01 18.28 6.04
C LEU A 36 -22.37 19.24 7.19
N GLY A 37 -22.87 18.68 8.29
CA GLY A 37 -22.83 19.34 9.58
C GLY A 37 -21.41 19.27 10.10
N ALA A 38 -20.55 20.19 9.64
CA ALA A 38 -19.27 20.45 10.28
C ALA A 38 -19.56 21.09 11.65
N SER A 39 -19.85 20.25 12.65
CA SER A 39 -19.79 20.65 14.04
C SER A 39 -18.36 21.12 14.31
N LEU A 40 -18.14 22.43 14.34
CA LEU A 40 -16.94 23.00 14.95
C LEU A 40 -16.96 22.57 16.42
N VAL A 41 -16.30 21.46 16.73
CA VAL A 41 -15.85 21.18 18.09
C VAL A 41 -14.73 22.18 18.35
N VAL A 42 -15.08 23.34 18.91
CA VAL A 42 -14.10 24.25 19.52
C VAL A 42 -13.58 23.52 20.74
N ALA A 43 -12.50 22.76 20.57
CA ALA A 43 -11.76 22.24 21.71
C ALA A 43 -11.30 23.45 22.56
N PRO A 44 -11.53 23.46 23.88
CA PRO A 44 -11.03 24.54 24.72
C PRO A 44 -9.51 24.62 24.57
N ALA A 45 -8.99 25.83 24.36
CA ALA A 45 -7.55 26.05 24.35
C ALA A 45 -6.94 25.54 25.67
N PRO A 46 -5.82 24.81 25.63
CA PRO A 46 -5.18 24.34 26.85
C PRO A 46 -4.89 25.53 27.78
N PRO A 47 -5.07 25.36 29.10
CA PRO A 47 -4.84 26.44 30.05
C PRO A 47 -3.41 26.95 29.94
N ALA A 48 -3.24 28.26 30.06
CA ALA A 48 -1.91 28.85 30.10
C ALA A 48 -1.11 28.29 31.29
N ARG A 49 0.16 27.96 31.07
CA ARG A 49 1.08 27.45 32.10
C ARG A 49 2.33 28.30 32.14
N ALA A 50 2.80 28.66 33.33
CA ALA A 50 4.11 29.29 33.42
C ALA A 50 5.20 28.27 33.06
N ALA A 51 6.21 28.71 32.31
CA ALA A 51 7.41 27.90 32.13
C ALA A 51 8.26 27.95 33.40
N ASP A 52 8.72 26.79 33.84
CA ASP A 52 9.66 26.61 34.94
C ASP A 52 11.09 26.47 34.41
N LEU A 53 12.05 26.60 35.30
CA LEU A 53 13.45 26.24 35.02
C LEU A 53 13.56 24.72 34.85
N GLY A 54 14.09 24.28 33.71
CA GLY A 54 14.59 22.92 33.53
C GLY A 54 16.11 22.85 33.75
N PRO A 55 16.74 21.71 33.41
CA PRO A 55 18.19 21.54 33.52
C PRO A 55 18.91 22.55 32.61
N ALA A 56 19.70 23.43 33.19
CA ALA A 56 20.38 24.51 32.48
C ALA A 56 21.53 25.14 33.29
N TYR A 57 22.28 26.01 32.62
CA TYR A 57 23.13 27.03 33.23
C TYR A 57 22.36 28.34 33.28
N THR A 58 22.27 28.95 34.46
CA THR A 58 21.56 30.20 34.71
C THR A 58 22.51 31.39 34.81
N GLU A 59 21.96 32.60 34.83
CA GLU A 59 22.73 33.83 35.07
C GLU A 59 23.51 33.81 36.39
N TYR A 60 23.00 33.09 37.41
CA TYR A 60 23.68 32.92 38.69
C TYR A 60 24.90 32.00 38.59
N ASP A 61 24.85 31.02 37.68
CA ASP A 61 25.97 30.11 37.45
C ASP A 61 27.09 30.78 36.66
N ASN A 62 26.74 31.65 35.70
CA ASN A 62 27.66 32.17 34.69
C ASN A 62 27.96 33.67 34.78
N GLY A 63 27.73 34.28 35.94
CA GLY A 63 28.13 35.67 36.19
C GLY A 63 27.31 36.68 35.39
N GLY A 64 26.04 36.38 35.11
CA GLY A 64 25.11 37.28 34.43
C GLY A 64 25.12 37.17 32.90
N LEU A 65 25.72 36.14 32.32
CA LEU A 65 25.77 35.96 30.85
C LEU A 65 24.41 35.54 30.27
N GLY A 66 23.60 34.81 31.05
CA GLY A 66 22.21 34.50 30.70
C GLY A 66 21.86 33.04 30.90
N TYR A 67 20.82 32.57 30.22
CA TYR A 67 20.29 31.20 30.35
C TYR A 67 20.71 30.30 29.18
N LEU A 68 21.20 29.09 29.49
CA LEU A 68 21.53 28.07 28.50
C LEU A 68 21.08 26.68 28.97
N GLY A 69 20.01 26.18 28.36
CA GLY A 69 19.49 24.84 28.62
C GLY A 69 18.00 24.72 28.32
N ALA A 70 17.34 23.75 28.97
CA ALA A 70 15.92 23.47 28.73
C ALA A 70 15.03 24.20 29.74
N TYR A 71 13.93 24.76 29.27
CA TYR A 71 12.79 25.19 30.08
C TYR A 71 11.84 24.02 30.31
N ARG A 72 10.93 24.14 31.27
CA ARG A 72 9.97 23.07 31.57
C ARG A 72 8.53 23.58 31.58
N ILE A 73 7.65 22.87 30.87
CA ILE A 73 6.20 23.08 30.94
C ILE A 73 5.57 21.74 31.26
N GLY A 74 5.07 21.57 32.49
CA GLY A 74 4.69 20.26 33.00
C GLY A 74 5.92 19.37 33.17
N ASP A 75 5.87 18.13 32.66
CA ASP A 75 6.95 17.15 32.84
C ASP A 75 7.92 17.06 31.65
N ARG A 76 7.84 18.00 30.69
CA ARG A 76 8.63 17.97 29.46
C ARG A 76 9.55 19.17 29.34
N ASN A 77 10.70 18.93 28.74
CA ASN A 77 11.69 19.93 28.41
C ASN A 77 11.36 20.61 27.08
N TYR A 78 11.52 21.93 27.05
CA TYR A 78 11.32 22.82 25.91
C TYR A 78 12.54 23.71 25.73
N TYR A 79 12.75 24.19 24.51
CA TYR A 79 13.92 24.95 24.11
C TYR A 79 13.54 26.28 23.50
N CYS A 80 14.30 27.31 23.83
CA CYS A 80 14.16 28.62 23.23
C CYS A 80 14.40 28.56 21.72
N LEU A 81 13.58 29.27 20.96
CA LEU A 81 13.76 29.46 19.52
C LEU A 81 14.39 30.80 19.14
N GLU A 82 14.46 31.75 20.08
CA GLU A 82 14.80 33.15 19.85
C GLU A 82 15.88 33.61 20.86
N PRO A 83 17.18 33.40 20.61
CA PRO A 83 18.25 33.57 21.60
C PRO A 83 18.44 35.01 22.14
N ARG A 84 17.66 35.98 21.66
CA ARG A 84 17.78 37.41 21.97
C ARG A 84 16.64 38.00 22.79
N LEU A 85 15.53 37.30 22.92
CA LEU A 85 14.43 37.79 23.74
C LEU A 85 14.63 37.38 25.20
N ASP A 86 13.80 37.89 26.10
CA ASP A 86 13.90 37.53 27.51
C ASP A 86 13.46 36.08 27.75
N TRP A 87 14.07 35.43 28.74
CA TRP A 87 13.71 34.09 29.16
C TRP A 87 12.24 34.01 29.64
N PRO A 88 11.49 32.96 29.27
CA PRO A 88 10.04 32.85 29.54
C PRO A 88 9.66 32.41 30.96
N VAL A 89 10.60 32.40 31.91
CA VAL A 89 10.38 31.83 33.25
C VAL A 89 9.37 32.67 34.04
N GLY A 90 8.37 32.00 34.62
CA GLY A 90 7.30 32.67 35.36
C GLY A 90 6.28 33.42 34.49
N VAL A 91 6.44 33.37 33.16
CA VAL A 91 5.53 33.99 32.19
C VAL A 91 4.51 32.96 31.71
N ALA A 92 3.24 33.36 31.66
CA ALA A 92 2.17 32.51 31.15
C ALA A 92 2.44 32.11 29.68
N SER A 93 2.59 30.81 29.46
CA SER A 93 2.83 30.18 28.16
C SER A 93 1.54 29.54 27.65
N GLN A 94 1.24 29.69 26.37
CA GLN A 94 0.09 29.11 25.70
C GLN A 94 0.54 28.22 24.55
N ALA A 95 -0.03 27.02 24.44
CA ALA A 95 0.25 26.15 23.32
C ALA A 95 -0.25 26.79 22.03
N ILE A 96 0.64 26.93 21.05
CA ILE A 96 0.31 27.33 19.68
C ILE A 96 -0.15 26.10 18.90
N GLY A 97 0.45 24.93 19.19
CA GLY A 97 0.19 23.67 18.53
C GLY A 97 1.43 23.14 17.85
N TYR A 98 1.25 22.35 16.79
CA TYR A 98 2.34 21.71 16.07
C TYR A 98 2.59 22.40 14.73
N GLY A 99 3.86 22.70 14.41
CA GLY A 99 4.20 23.33 13.14
C GLY A 99 5.69 23.55 12.93
N GLY A 100 6.02 24.21 11.82
CA GLY A 100 7.38 24.68 11.56
C GLY A 100 7.69 25.99 12.30
N TRP A 101 8.95 26.42 12.23
CA TRP A 101 9.40 27.65 12.88
C TRP A 101 10.06 28.60 11.89
N GLY A 102 9.54 29.83 11.82
CA GLY A 102 10.09 30.90 10.99
C GLY A 102 10.28 30.48 9.52
N GLY A 103 11.45 30.81 8.96
CA GLY A 103 11.87 30.40 7.62
C GLY A 103 12.81 29.19 7.60
N ALA A 104 12.86 28.40 8.68
CA ALA A 104 13.74 27.23 8.77
C ALA A 104 13.37 26.16 7.73
N SER A 105 14.37 25.43 7.23
CA SER A 105 14.13 24.34 6.28
C SER A 105 13.36 23.19 6.96
N PRO A 106 12.52 22.44 6.21
CA PRO A 106 11.86 21.26 6.75
C PRO A 106 12.83 20.25 7.35
N GLU A 107 14.00 20.05 6.73
CA GLU A 107 15.07 19.18 7.24
C GLU A 107 15.60 19.64 8.60
N ASP A 108 15.83 20.94 8.79
CA ASP A 108 16.34 21.47 10.06
C ASP A 108 15.29 21.35 11.17
N ILE A 109 14.01 21.56 10.84
CA ILE A 109 12.91 21.33 11.78
C ILE A 109 12.83 19.84 12.16
N ALA A 110 12.95 18.91 11.22
CA ALA A 110 12.96 17.47 11.51
C ALA A 110 14.17 17.04 12.37
N ARG A 111 15.35 17.64 12.13
CA ARG A 111 16.55 17.43 12.95
C ARG A 111 16.35 17.94 14.38
N ALA A 112 15.78 19.13 14.53
CA ALA A 112 15.46 19.69 15.85
C ALA A 112 14.42 18.82 16.57
N ASN A 113 13.36 18.40 15.86
CA ASN A 113 12.33 17.52 16.40
C ASN A 113 12.96 16.24 16.98
N ARG A 114 13.79 15.56 16.19
CA ARG A 114 14.51 14.37 16.68
C ARG A 114 15.33 14.69 17.93
N ALA A 115 16.20 15.70 17.87
CA ALA A 115 17.09 16.02 18.98
C ALA A 115 16.32 16.33 20.27
N ILE A 116 15.26 17.14 20.20
CA ILE A 116 14.44 17.50 21.36
C ILE A 116 13.67 16.29 21.90
N SER A 117 13.12 15.47 21.01
CA SER A 117 12.29 14.31 21.37
C SER A 117 13.11 13.15 21.95
N THR A 118 14.33 12.89 21.46
CA THR A 118 15.13 11.73 21.90
C THR A 118 16.20 12.07 22.92
N ILE A 119 16.83 13.24 22.80
CA ILE A 119 17.98 13.63 23.63
C ILE A 119 17.61 14.77 24.58
N GLY A 120 16.74 15.68 24.14
CA GLY A 120 16.39 16.89 24.88
C GLY A 120 15.56 16.68 26.15
N GLN A 121 14.96 15.51 26.35
CA GLN A 121 14.25 15.19 27.59
C GLN A 121 15.19 14.74 28.74
N SER A 122 16.50 14.91 28.57
CA SER A 122 17.52 14.63 29.59
C SER A 122 17.38 15.51 30.84
N THR A 123 17.77 14.96 32.00
CA THR A 123 17.93 15.71 33.26
C THR A 123 19.33 16.29 33.44
N ASP A 124 20.28 15.97 32.55
CA ASP A 124 21.64 16.47 32.58
C ASP A 124 21.73 17.84 31.91
N ARG A 125 22.08 18.89 32.68
CA ARG A 125 22.23 20.26 32.19
C ARG A 125 23.24 20.40 31.05
N ARG A 126 24.25 19.51 30.96
CA ARG A 126 25.25 19.54 29.89
C ARG A 126 24.62 19.13 28.56
N ILE A 127 23.75 18.12 28.60
CA ILE A 127 23.04 17.61 27.42
C ILE A 127 21.99 18.63 26.97
N THR A 128 21.19 19.17 27.89
CA THR A 128 20.17 20.16 27.54
C THR A 128 20.77 21.47 27.04
N ALA A 129 21.91 21.92 27.59
CA ALA A 129 22.67 23.06 27.04
C ALA A 129 23.12 22.79 25.60
N ALA A 130 23.67 21.61 25.31
CA ALA A 130 24.07 21.23 23.96
C ALA A 130 22.88 21.17 23.00
N VAL A 131 21.73 20.64 23.43
CA VAL A 131 20.49 20.63 22.63
C VAL A 131 20.01 22.06 22.36
N GLN A 132 20.05 22.97 23.35
CA GLN A 132 19.68 24.37 23.15
C GLN A 132 20.58 25.06 22.11
N MET A 133 21.91 24.87 22.18
CA MET A 133 22.84 25.37 21.18
C MET A 133 22.57 24.78 19.80
N TYR A 134 22.23 23.48 19.74
CA TYR A 134 21.89 22.81 18.49
C TYR A 134 20.59 23.33 17.86
N VAL A 135 19.57 23.60 18.68
CA VAL A 135 18.29 24.21 18.26
C VAL A 135 18.53 25.60 17.69
N TRP A 136 19.31 26.46 18.35
CA TRP A 136 19.63 27.78 17.80
C TRP A 136 20.50 27.70 16.55
N TRP A 137 21.44 26.76 16.49
CA TRP A 137 22.24 26.49 15.31
C TRP A 137 21.37 26.14 14.08
N LEU A 138 20.33 25.33 14.27
CA LEU A 138 19.40 24.95 13.19
C LEU A 138 18.38 26.04 12.85
N LEU A 139 17.74 26.62 13.87
CA LEU A 139 16.49 27.35 13.71
C LEU A 139 16.63 28.88 13.87
N ALA A 140 17.80 29.35 14.35
CA ALA A 140 18.09 30.76 14.60
C ALA A 140 19.54 31.11 14.21
N ARG A 141 20.06 30.54 13.11
CA ARG A 141 21.48 30.59 12.71
C ARG A 141 22.06 32.00 12.70
N ASP A 142 21.34 32.97 12.13
CA ASP A 142 21.78 34.37 12.03
C ASP A 142 21.94 35.04 13.39
N ASP A 143 21.09 34.69 14.35
CA ASP A 143 21.19 35.20 15.71
C ASP A 143 22.29 34.46 16.48
N TYR A 144 22.41 33.15 16.26
CA TYR A 144 23.40 32.28 16.89
C TYR A 144 24.84 32.75 16.59
N ASP A 145 25.15 33.04 15.32
CA ASP A 145 26.48 33.47 14.86
C ASP A 145 26.67 34.99 14.79
N ARG A 146 25.72 35.80 15.28
CA ARG A 146 25.82 37.26 15.23
C ARG A 146 27.10 37.74 15.94
N GLY A 147 27.59 38.96 15.67
CA GLY A 147 28.54 39.63 16.55
C GLY A 147 30.01 39.21 16.43
N GLY A 148 30.39 38.61 15.31
CA GLY A 148 31.80 38.42 14.93
C GLY A 148 32.53 37.25 15.58
N VAL A 149 31.85 36.47 16.44
CA VAL A 149 32.33 35.21 17.02
C VAL A 149 31.31 34.12 16.73
N SER A 150 31.75 32.86 16.69
CA SER A 150 30.82 31.73 16.50
C SER A 150 29.85 31.62 17.67
N GLY A 151 28.62 31.15 17.42
CA GLY A 151 27.69 30.88 18.53
C GLY A 151 28.23 29.84 19.51
N ASP A 152 29.04 28.89 19.03
CA ASP A 152 29.69 27.89 19.89
C ASP A 152 30.61 28.53 20.93
N GLU A 153 31.39 29.52 20.50
CA GLU A 153 32.28 30.30 21.37
C GLU A 153 31.47 31.17 22.34
N ARG A 154 30.49 31.91 21.82
CA ARG A 154 29.63 32.79 22.65
C ARG A 154 28.89 32.00 23.72
N TYR A 155 28.05 31.05 23.31
CA TYR A 155 27.17 30.33 24.22
C TYR A 155 27.95 29.27 25.00
N GLY A 156 29.09 28.79 24.48
CA GLY A 156 30.03 27.99 25.26
C GLY A 156 30.51 28.74 26.52
N ALA A 157 30.72 30.06 26.45
CA ALA A 157 31.12 30.86 27.61
C ALA A 157 30.06 30.92 28.72
N PHE A 158 28.79 30.57 28.44
CA PHE A 158 27.73 30.47 29.45
C PHE A 158 27.92 29.25 30.35
N VAL A 159 28.86 28.35 30.01
CA VAL A 159 29.31 27.22 30.81
C VAL A 159 30.64 27.61 31.49
N PRO A 160 30.63 27.96 32.78
CA PRO A 160 31.78 28.56 33.45
C PRO A 160 32.95 27.59 33.57
N ASP A 161 32.65 26.37 34.00
CA ASP A 161 33.64 25.31 34.18
C ASP A 161 34.19 24.83 32.82
N PRO A 162 35.51 24.92 32.57
CA PRO A 162 36.08 24.51 31.29
C PRO A 162 35.87 23.03 30.94
N ALA A 163 35.84 22.13 31.92
CA ALA A 163 35.67 20.71 31.67
C ALA A 163 34.22 20.39 31.30
N GLU A 164 33.24 20.99 31.99
CA GLU A 164 31.83 20.90 31.61
C GLU A 164 31.58 21.54 30.24
N ARG A 165 32.20 22.69 29.94
CA ARG A 165 32.09 23.35 28.64
C ARG A 165 32.56 22.45 27.50
N ASN A 166 33.70 21.78 27.68
CA ASN A 166 34.20 20.82 26.69
C ASN A 166 33.22 19.65 26.49
N HIS A 167 32.55 19.21 27.56
CA HIS A 167 31.53 18.17 27.47
C HIS A 167 30.29 18.64 26.69
N VAL A 168 29.80 19.85 26.96
CA VAL A 168 28.67 20.46 26.22
C VAL A 168 29.00 20.56 24.72
N LEU A 169 30.18 21.09 24.39
CA LEU A 169 30.61 21.23 22.99
C LEU A 169 30.81 19.87 22.30
N SER A 170 31.25 18.84 23.03
CA SER A 170 31.33 17.46 22.53
C SER A 170 29.94 16.90 22.20
N TRP A 171 28.94 17.10 23.07
CA TRP A 171 27.55 16.73 22.78
C TRP A 171 26.97 17.48 21.59
N LEU A 172 27.26 18.78 21.47
CA LEU A 172 26.84 19.59 20.33
C LEU A 172 27.42 19.07 19.01
N ALA A 173 28.71 18.72 19.00
CA ALA A 173 29.35 18.10 17.84
C ALA A 173 28.70 16.74 17.49
N GLY A 174 28.39 15.92 18.51
CA GLY A 174 27.65 14.66 18.35
C GLY A 174 26.26 14.86 17.75
N LEU A 175 25.48 15.82 18.26
CA LEU A 175 24.15 16.18 17.73
C LEU A 175 24.21 16.59 16.26
N ARG A 176 25.22 17.38 15.86
CA ARG A 176 25.42 17.78 14.46
C ARG A 176 25.76 16.59 13.56
N ALA A 177 26.66 15.71 14.03
CA ALA A 177 27.04 14.51 13.28
C ALA A 177 25.84 13.56 13.08
N ASP A 178 25.07 13.34 14.14
CA ASP A 178 23.87 12.51 14.13
C ASP A 178 22.75 13.11 13.26
N GLY A 179 22.51 14.42 13.39
CA GLY A 179 21.54 15.18 12.59
C GLY A 179 21.82 15.20 11.09
N ALA A 180 23.08 15.05 10.67
CA ALA A 180 23.46 15.03 9.24
C ALA A 180 22.81 13.87 8.47
N SER A 181 22.50 12.77 9.15
CA SER A 181 21.81 11.59 8.56
C SER A 181 20.29 11.77 8.47
N ILE A 182 19.72 12.68 9.26
CA ILE A 182 18.28 12.85 9.34
C ILE A 182 17.76 13.55 8.09
N ARG A 183 16.66 13.01 7.58
CA ARG A 183 15.88 13.58 6.47
C ARG A 183 14.47 13.81 6.97
N VAL A 184 13.84 14.87 6.46
CA VAL A 184 12.43 15.12 6.73
C VAL A 184 11.61 13.93 6.22
N ARG A 185 10.69 13.45 7.05
CA ARG A 185 9.70 12.47 6.65
C ARG A 185 8.39 13.16 6.29
N PRO A 186 7.86 12.93 5.08
CA PRO A 186 6.50 13.35 4.75
C PRO A 186 5.49 12.72 5.72
N ALA A 187 4.44 13.46 6.06
CA ALA A 187 3.40 12.99 6.99
C ALA A 187 2.57 11.80 6.46
N GLY A 188 2.72 11.44 5.17
CA GLY A 188 2.07 10.31 4.54
C GLY A 188 2.97 9.67 3.50
N GLY A 189 2.67 8.42 3.14
CA GLY A 189 3.38 7.70 2.09
C GLY A 189 2.61 7.63 0.78
N THR A 190 3.34 7.58 -0.32
CA THR A 190 2.77 7.43 -1.68
C THR A 190 3.55 6.39 -2.48
N GLY A 191 2.93 5.89 -3.53
CA GLY A 191 3.56 4.97 -4.48
C GLY A 191 2.53 4.31 -5.37
N THR A 192 2.99 3.41 -6.24
CA THR A 192 2.12 2.65 -7.14
C THR A 192 2.58 1.20 -7.24
N LEU A 193 1.61 0.31 -7.43
CA LEU A 193 1.85 -1.09 -7.79
C LEU A 193 1.37 -1.27 -9.24
N ALA A 194 2.18 -1.90 -10.07
CA ALA A 194 1.84 -2.21 -11.45
C ALA A 194 1.86 -3.72 -11.65
N ILE A 195 0.75 -4.28 -12.16
CA ILE A 195 0.68 -5.69 -12.55
C ILE A 195 0.79 -5.79 -14.07
N THR A 196 1.68 -6.66 -14.53
CA THR A 196 1.82 -7.03 -15.95
C THR A 196 1.52 -8.51 -16.12
N GLY A 197 0.59 -8.86 -17.01
CA GLY A 197 0.36 -10.25 -17.39
C GLY A 197 1.27 -10.66 -18.54
N ASP A 198 1.62 -11.94 -18.61
CA ASP A 198 2.29 -12.50 -19.78
C ASP A 198 1.36 -12.48 -21.01
N ALA A 199 1.93 -12.22 -22.17
CA ALA A 199 1.18 -12.07 -23.42
C ALA A 199 0.69 -13.41 -23.99
N VAL A 200 1.30 -14.52 -23.59
CA VAL A 200 1.06 -15.87 -24.12
C VAL A 200 0.45 -16.77 -23.06
N ASP A 201 0.99 -16.77 -21.83
CA ASP A 201 0.56 -17.62 -20.73
C ASP A 201 -0.35 -16.85 -19.75
N PRO A 202 -1.66 -17.16 -19.68
CA PRO A 202 -2.57 -16.43 -18.79
C PRO A 202 -2.27 -16.65 -17.30
N TYR A 203 -1.42 -17.62 -16.95
CA TYR A 203 -1.05 -17.94 -15.57
C TYR A 203 0.23 -17.23 -15.08
N MET A 204 0.90 -16.47 -15.95
CA MET A 204 2.16 -15.81 -15.61
C MET A 204 2.01 -14.29 -15.56
N GLY A 205 2.79 -13.64 -14.71
CA GLY A 205 2.84 -12.19 -14.62
C GLY A 205 3.89 -11.67 -13.66
N THR A 206 4.02 -10.35 -13.62
CA THR A 206 4.91 -9.64 -12.71
C THR A 206 4.16 -8.54 -11.97
N VAL A 207 4.60 -8.25 -10.75
CA VAL A 207 4.22 -7.03 -10.02
C VAL A 207 5.45 -6.19 -9.77
N ARG A 208 5.33 -4.88 -10.02
CA ARG A 208 6.40 -3.90 -9.81
C ARG A 208 5.97 -2.80 -8.85
N VAL A 209 6.85 -2.42 -7.94
CA VAL A 209 6.67 -1.29 -7.03
C VAL A 209 7.34 -0.06 -7.65
N GLN A 210 6.64 1.08 -7.68
CA GLN A 210 7.14 2.29 -8.32
C GLN A 210 6.79 3.56 -7.56
N GLY A 211 7.77 4.45 -7.43
CA GLY A 211 7.59 5.80 -6.92
C GLY A 211 7.26 5.83 -5.43
N LEU A 212 7.83 4.93 -4.63
CA LEU A 212 7.66 5.02 -3.18
C LEU A 212 8.21 6.36 -2.67
N SER A 213 7.40 7.03 -1.86
CA SER A 213 7.81 8.15 -1.02
C SER A 213 7.33 7.84 0.39
N PRO A 214 8.23 7.74 1.39
CA PRO A 214 9.68 7.91 1.26
C PRO A 214 10.35 6.77 0.45
N ALA A 215 11.46 7.08 -0.23
CA ALA A 215 12.12 6.17 -1.18
C ALA A 215 12.77 4.93 -0.52
N ASP A 216 13.06 5.01 0.76
CA ASP A 216 13.58 3.93 1.60
C ASP A 216 12.49 3.19 2.37
N ALA A 217 11.20 3.47 2.09
CA ALA A 217 10.10 2.70 2.64
C ALA A 217 10.26 1.21 2.28
N THR A 218 10.08 0.35 3.27
CA THR A 218 10.10 -1.10 3.08
C THR A 218 8.73 -1.67 3.39
N GLY A 219 8.31 -2.70 2.66
CA GLY A 219 6.97 -3.23 2.82
C GLY A 219 6.82 -4.72 2.59
N THR A 220 5.57 -5.14 2.68
CA THR A 220 5.12 -6.50 2.39
C THR A 220 4.04 -6.44 1.32
N LEU A 221 4.20 -7.22 0.26
CA LEU A 221 3.19 -7.41 -0.76
C LEU A 221 2.43 -8.71 -0.51
N VAL A 222 1.12 -8.69 -0.75
CA VAL A 222 0.22 -9.84 -0.67
C VAL A 222 -0.58 -9.93 -1.96
N LEU A 223 -0.48 -11.08 -2.63
CA LEU A 223 -1.21 -11.42 -3.83
C LEU A 223 -2.54 -12.11 -3.49
N GLN A 224 -3.54 -11.85 -4.34
CA GLN A 224 -4.80 -12.57 -4.38
C GLN A 224 -4.87 -13.35 -5.69
N ASN A 225 -5.30 -14.62 -5.63
CA ASN A 225 -5.36 -15.53 -6.78
C ASN A 225 -4.01 -15.75 -7.47
N ALA A 226 -2.90 -15.62 -6.74
CA ALA A 226 -1.55 -15.85 -7.23
C ALA A 226 -0.58 -16.12 -6.07
N ARG A 227 0.61 -16.60 -6.41
CA ARG A 227 1.76 -16.77 -5.51
C ARG A 227 3.02 -16.23 -6.17
N PHE A 228 3.92 -15.66 -5.38
CA PHE A 228 5.24 -15.26 -5.86
C PHE A 228 6.07 -16.50 -6.20
N ASP A 229 6.75 -16.47 -7.34
CA ASP A 229 7.55 -17.62 -7.78
C ASP A 229 8.77 -17.85 -6.89
N ALA A 230 9.35 -16.76 -6.37
CA ALA A 230 10.54 -16.80 -5.51
C ALA A 230 10.27 -17.47 -4.15
N THR A 231 9.06 -17.33 -3.60
CA THR A 231 8.71 -17.83 -2.26
C THR A 231 7.72 -19.00 -2.29
N GLY A 232 7.03 -19.22 -3.42
CA GLY A 232 5.89 -20.12 -3.51
C GLY A 232 4.68 -19.69 -2.66
N SER A 233 4.71 -18.49 -2.08
CA SER A 233 3.72 -17.97 -1.13
C SER A 233 2.95 -16.79 -1.74
N PRO A 234 1.69 -16.52 -1.31
CA PRO A 234 0.98 -15.30 -1.69
C PRO A 234 1.60 -14.03 -1.09
N SER A 235 2.57 -14.13 -0.18
CA SER A 235 3.19 -12.98 0.49
C SER A 235 4.71 -12.93 0.30
N ILE A 236 5.25 -11.72 0.19
CA ILE A 236 6.69 -11.43 0.19
C ILE A 236 6.96 -10.14 0.97
N ALA A 237 7.96 -10.16 1.84
CA ALA A 237 8.35 -9.05 2.71
C ALA A 237 9.70 -8.45 2.30
N GLY A 238 10.03 -7.28 2.84
CA GLY A 238 11.29 -6.59 2.58
C GLY A 238 11.32 -5.87 1.24
N VAL A 239 10.15 -5.63 0.64
CA VAL A 239 10.01 -5.05 -0.70
C VAL A 239 10.35 -3.57 -0.68
N ARG A 240 11.09 -3.11 -1.70
CA ARG A 240 11.55 -1.73 -1.89
C ARG A 240 11.10 -1.14 -3.22
N ASP A 241 11.31 0.17 -3.36
CA ASP A 241 11.02 0.87 -4.60
C ASP A 241 11.80 0.29 -5.79
N GLY A 242 11.14 0.20 -6.94
CA GLY A 242 11.73 -0.27 -8.18
C GLY A 242 11.83 -1.79 -8.34
N GLU A 243 11.58 -2.58 -7.28
CA GLU A 243 11.64 -4.04 -7.34
C GLU A 243 10.47 -4.62 -8.14
N GLU A 244 10.75 -5.74 -8.82
CA GLU A 244 9.80 -6.48 -9.63
C GLU A 244 9.83 -7.96 -9.25
N PHE A 245 8.65 -8.56 -9.12
CA PHE A 245 8.48 -9.96 -8.70
C PHE A 245 7.58 -10.71 -9.66
N ALA A 246 8.08 -11.85 -10.15
CA ALA A 246 7.28 -12.80 -10.92
C ALA A 246 6.31 -13.56 -10.02
N PHE A 247 5.13 -13.84 -10.56
CA PHE A 247 4.11 -14.64 -9.90
C PHE A 247 3.45 -15.62 -10.88
N THR A 248 3.01 -16.73 -10.31
CA THR A 248 2.11 -17.69 -10.97
C THR A 248 0.71 -17.54 -10.41
N THR A 249 -0.31 -17.46 -11.26
CA THR A 249 -1.70 -17.36 -10.83
C THR A 249 -2.24 -18.69 -10.28
N LEU A 250 -3.23 -18.56 -9.40
CA LEU A 250 -4.01 -19.63 -8.81
C LEU A 250 -5.48 -19.30 -9.07
N PRO A 251 -6.08 -19.82 -10.15
CA PRO A 251 -7.49 -19.59 -10.44
C PRO A 251 -8.35 -20.01 -9.24
N PRO A 252 -9.34 -19.20 -8.84
CA PRO A 252 -10.30 -19.62 -7.84
C PRO A 252 -11.20 -20.74 -8.37
N ASP A 253 -11.67 -21.61 -7.49
CA ASP A 253 -12.57 -22.70 -7.85
C ASP A 253 -13.83 -22.18 -8.56
N GLY A 254 -14.07 -22.70 -9.77
CA GLY A 254 -15.24 -22.35 -10.59
C GLY A 254 -15.23 -20.92 -11.17
N ALA A 255 -14.20 -20.11 -10.92
CA ALA A 255 -14.16 -18.72 -11.35
C ALA A 255 -13.40 -18.55 -12.68
N THR A 256 -14.16 -18.43 -13.76
CA THR A 256 -13.65 -17.91 -15.05
C THR A 256 -14.66 -16.90 -15.60
N PRO A 257 -14.25 -15.66 -15.91
CA PRO A 257 -12.92 -15.05 -15.75
C PRO A 257 -12.55 -14.69 -14.29
N TYR A 258 -11.25 -14.51 -14.01
CA TYR A 258 -10.73 -14.05 -12.71
C TYR A 258 -9.69 -12.93 -12.88
N LYS A 259 -9.30 -12.28 -11.77
CA LYS A 259 -8.24 -11.25 -11.73
C LYS A 259 -7.25 -11.55 -10.61
N VAL A 260 -5.99 -11.18 -10.83
CA VAL A 260 -5.00 -11.07 -9.76
C VAL A 260 -5.11 -9.69 -9.14
N GLY A 261 -5.11 -9.66 -7.80
CA GLY A 261 -4.99 -8.45 -7.00
C GLY A 261 -3.68 -8.46 -6.24
N VAL A 262 -3.13 -7.29 -5.98
CA VAL A 262 -2.00 -7.11 -5.07
C VAL A 262 -2.32 -5.99 -4.11
N SER A 263 -2.05 -6.22 -2.83
CA SER A 263 -2.04 -5.19 -1.79
C SER A 263 -0.65 -5.13 -1.18
N GLY A 264 -0.14 -3.93 -0.94
CA GLY A 264 1.13 -3.70 -0.28
C GLY A 264 0.95 -2.84 0.96
N THR A 265 1.70 -3.12 2.02
CA THR A 265 1.79 -2.28 3.22
C THR A 265 3.25 -1.91 3.45
N PHE A 266 3.54 -0.61 3.52
CA PHE A 266 4.89 -0.05 3.59
C PHE A 266 5.08 0.79 4.85
N SER A 267 6.27 0.71 5.45
CA SER A 267 6.61 1.46 6.66
C SER A 267 6.67 2.96 6.41
N LEU A 268 6.20 3.72 7.40
CA LEU A 268 6.31 5.17 7.46
C LEU A 268 6.77 5.58 8.85
N ASP A 269 8.09 5.56 9.02
CA ASP A 269 8.76 5.83 10.27
C ASP A 269 9.75 7.01 10.15
N GLY A 270 9.81 7.84 11.20
CA GLY A 270 10.81 8.90 11.35
C GLY A 270 10.23 10.27 11.71
N TRP A 271 10.88 11.33 11.25
CA TRP A 271 10.74 12.67 11.81
C TRP A 271 10.12 13.65 10.81
N PRO A 272 8.87 14.10 11.01
CA PRO A 272 8.27 15.16 10.22
C PRO A 272 8.90 16.52 10.57
N ALA A 273 8.76 17.47 9.65
CA ALA A 273 9.16 18.87 9.84
C ALA A 273 8.17 19.61 10.74
N GLU A 274 8.15 19.22 12.01
CA GLU A 274 7.17 19.70 12.97
C GLU A 274 7.77 19.76 14.38
N LEU A 275 7.47 20.83 15.10
CA LEU A 275 7.78 21.03 16.52
C LEU A 275 6.50 21.36 17.26
N GLU A 276 6.44 21.01 18.55
CA GLU A 276 5.40 21.53 19.43
C GLU A 276 5.80 22.95 19.86
N LEU A 277 4.94 23.94 19.60
CA LEU A 277 5.25 25.35 19.83
C LEU A 277 4.42 25.93 20.97
N TRP A 278 5.08 26.71 21.81
CA TRP A 278 4.48 27.43 22.93
C TRP A 278 4.85 28.91 22.87
N SER A 279 3.82 29.76 22.82
CA SER A 279 3.97 31.21 22.92
C SER A 279 4.11 31.61 24.36
N THR A 280 4.99 32.57 24.66
CA THR A 280 5.03 33.24 25.97
C THR A 280 4.79 34.74 25.75
N ALA A 281 3.85 35.33 26.48
CA ALA A 281 3.52 36.74 26.26
C ALA A 281 4.68 37.64 26.71
N ALA A 282 5.30 38.34 25.77
CA ALA A 282 6.47 39.23 25.95
C ALA A 282 7.83 38.53 26.22
N ALA A 283 7.94 37.22 25.97
CA ALA A 283 9.19 36.49 26.08
C ALA A 283 9.40 35.55 24.87
N GLN A 284 10.42 34.70 24.91
CA GLN A 284 10.78 33.79 23.81
C GLN A 284 9.72 32.71 23.54
N THR A 285 9.53 32.37 22.26
CA THR A 285 8.80 31.16 21.87
C THR A 285 9.60 29.91 22.21
N LEU A 286 8.91 28.90 22.71
CA LEU A 286 9.47 27.63 23.14
C LEU A 286 9.09 26.51 22.17
N ALA A 287 10.06 25.63 21.85
CA ALA A 287 9.86 24.41 21.09
C ALA A 287 10.04 23.16 21.95
N GLY A 288 9.04 22.30 21.91
CA GLY A 288 9.08 20.92 22.36
C GLY A 288 9.27 19.97 21.19
N GLY A 289 9.45 18.69 21.51
CA GLY A 289 9.50 17.63 20.52
C GLY A 289 8.18 17.57 19.75
N GLY A 290 8.26 17.56 18.42
CA GLY A 290 7.09 17.33 17.57
C GLY A 290 6.66 15.88 17.56
N ARG A 291 5.68 15.56 16.71
CA ARG A 291 5.24 14.18 16.52
C ARG A 291 6.32 13.34 15.85
N THR A 292 6.38 12.06 16.20
CA THR A 292 7.09 11.02 15.45
C THR A 292 6.11 10.28 14.55
N LEU A 293 6.55 9.93 13.35
CA LEU A 293 5.82 8.98 12.51
C LEU A 293 6.20 7.57 12.93
N ASP A 294 5.19 6.79 13.25
CA ASP A 294 5.27 5.35 13.51
C ASP A 294 4.00 4.72 12.92
N GLY A 295 4.04 4.48 11.62
CA GLY A 295 2.86 4.03 10.89
C GLY A 295 3.20 3.30 9.61
N ALA A 296 2.17 3.14 8.79
CA ALA A 296 2.29 2.50 7.49
C ALA A 296 1.30 3.11 6.50
N PHE A 297 1.59 2.93 5.22
CA PHE A 297 0.67 3.26 4.13
C PHE A 297 0.43 2.04 3.24
N SER A 298 -0.74 2.01 2.61
CA SER A 298 -1.16 0.88 1.79
C SER A 298 -1.25 1.26 0.32
N LEU A 299 -0.80 0.36 -0.54
CA LEU A 299 -0.95 0.44 -1.98
C LEU A 299 -1.78 -0.75 -2.46
N TRP A 300 -2.45 -0.60 -3.59
CA TRP A 300 -3.19 -1.69 -4.21
C TRP A 300 -3.15 -1.59 -5.73
N ALA A 301 -3.21 -2.74 -6.40
CA ALA A 301 -3.43 -2.84 -7.83
C ALA A 301 -4.16 -4.14 -8.18
N ALA A 302 -4.75 -4.19 -9.36
CA ALA A 302 -5.37 -5.38 -9.90
C ALA A 302 -5.11 -5.46 -11.39
N ASP A 303 -5.23 -6.66 -11.97
CA ASP A 303 -5.11 -6.84 -13.41
C ASP A 303 -6.03 -5.86 -14.17
N GLY A 304 -5.47 -5.20 -15.18
CA GLY A 304 -6.21 -4.34 -16.10
C GLY A 304 -7.23 -5.11 -16.93
N ARG A 305 -7.03 -6.42 -17.15
CA ARG A 305 -7.93 -7.30 -17.90
C ARG A 305 -8.12 -8.64 -17.17
N PRO A 306 -9.32 -9.24 -17.24
CA PRO A 306 -9.51 -10.58 -16.71
C PRO A 306 -8.59 -11.62 -17.38
N ARG A 307 -8.19 -12.60 -16.58
CA ARG A 307 -7.54 -13.83 -17.01
C ARG A 307 -8.58 -14.93 -17.16
N THR A 308 -8.27 -15.90 -18.02
CA THR A 308 -9.10 -17.09 -18.21
C THR A 308 -8.36 -18.32 -17.68
N ALA A 309 -9.11 -19.22 -17.06
CA ALA A 309 -8.70 -20.59 -16.78
C ALA A 309 -9.63 -21.56 -17.53
N GLU A 310 -10.17 -21.14 -18.66
CA GLU A 310 -11.02 -22.00 -19.48
C GLU A 310 -10.16 -23.10 -20.10
N PHE A 311 -10.59 -24.34 -19.93
CA PHE A 311 -9.94 -25.50 -20.52
C PHE A 311 -10.62 -25.84 -21.85
N ARG A 312 -9.95 -25.51 -22.97
CA ARG A 312 -10.48 -25.63 -24.33
C ARG A 312 -9.69 -26.65 -25.16
N PRO A 313 -9.81 -27.96 -24.87
CA PRO A 313 -9.12 -28.99 -25.65
C PRO A 313 -9.65 -29.01 -27.09
N VAL A 314 -8.74 -29.11 -28.03
CA VAL A 314 -9.02 -29.31 -29.45
C VAL A 314 -8.28 -30.54 -29.94
N VAL A 315 -8.86 -31.19 -30.95
CA VAL A 315 -8.26 -32.34 -31.62
C VAL A 315 -8.11 -32.03 -33.10
N THR A 316 -6.96 -32.36 -33.66
CA THR A 316 -6.73 -32.40 -35.10
C THR A 316 -6.49 -33.84 -35.51
N THR A 317 -7.06 -34.23 -36.65
CA THR A 317 -6.98 -35.60 -37.18
C THR A 317 -6.13 -35.63 -38.46
N GLN A 318 -5.51 -36.77 -38.71
CA GLN A 318 -4.81 -37.08 -39.94
C GLN A 318 -5.22 -38.49 -40.38
N ALA A 319 -6.41 -38.57 -40.95
CA ALA A 319 -6.98 -39.83 -41.43
C ALA A 319 -6.19 -40.37 -42.64
N GLN A 320 -6.09 -41.70 -42.74
CA GLN A 320 -5.51 -42.33 -43.92
C GLN A 320 -6.30 -41.96 -45.19
N PRO A 321 -5.64 -41.73 -46.32
CA PRO A 321 -6.29 -41.22 -47.53
C PRO A 321 -7.18 -42.26 -48.22
N ARG A 322 -7.00 -43.56 -47.93
CA ARG A 322 -7.72 -44.67 -48.56
C ARG A 322 -7.85 -45.84 -47.59
N VAL A 323 -8.96 -46.58 -47.72
CA VAL A 323 -9.24 -47.83 -47.01
C VAL A 323 -9.74 -48.85 -48.03
N GLU A 324 -9.15 -50.04 -48.08
CA GLU A 324 -9.65 -51.13 -48.94
C GLU A 324 -10.76 -51.94 -48.23
N PRO A 325 -11.61 -52.67 -48.98
CA PRO A 325 -12.60 -53.56 -48.38
C PRO A 325 -11.96 -54.57 -47.42
N GLY A 326 -12.41 -54.54 -46.14
CA GLY A 326 -11.90 -55.42 -45.09
C GLY A 326 -10.75 -54.85 -44.26
N GLU A 327 -10.23 -53.66 -44.59
CA GLU A 327 -9.23 -52.96 -43.78
C GLU A 327 -9.86 -52.11 -42.67
N HIS A 328 -9.10 -51.90 -41.59
CA HIS A 328 -9.48 -51.01 -40.49
C HIS A 328 -9.24 -49.52 -40.84
N TYR A 329 -10.05 -48.61 -40.30
CA TYR A 329 -9.80 -47.17 -40.42
C TYR A 329 -8.64 -46.77 -39.52
N ARG A 330 -7.65 -46.08 -40.09
CA ARG A 330 -6.54 -45.51 -39.32
C ARG A 330 -6.56 -44.00 -39.35
N ASP A 331 -6.34 -43.40 -38.19
CA ASP A 331 -6.23 -41.96 -37.97
C ASP A 331 -5.10 -41.69 -36.97
N VAL A 332 -4.57 -40.48 -36.99
CA VAL A 332 -3.64 -39.97 -35.99
C VAL A 332 -4.25 -38.72 -35.38
N LEU A 333 -4.59 -38.81 -34.10
CA LEU A 333 -5.17 -37.71 -33.35
C LEU A 333 -4.07 -36.95 -32.61
N ARG A 334 -4.06 -35.64 -32.78
CA ARG A 334 -3.22 -34.73 -32.00
C ARG A 334 -4.09 -33.80 -31.18
N PHE A 335 -3.82 -33.79 -29.87
CA PHE A 335 -4.56 -32.98 -28.91
C PHE A 335 -3.78 -31.71 -28.58
N ALA A 336 -4.48 -30.59 -28.47
CA ALA A 336 -3.91 -29.29 -28.10
C ALA A 336 -4.94 -28.44 -27.35
N LEU A 337 -4.55 -27.25 -26.90
CA LEU A 337 -5.47 -26.25 -26.38
C LEU A 337 -5.70 -25.15 -27.41
N ALA A 338 -6.94 -24.75 -27.60
CA ALA A 338 -7.26 -23.55 -28.36
C ALA A 338 -6.83 -22.30 -27.60
N ALA A 339 -6.34 -21.30 -28.33
CA ALA A 339 -6.13 -19.97 -27.79
C ALA A 339 -7.46 -19.30 -27.42
N ASP A 340 -7.46 -18.42 -26.43
CA ASP A 340 -8.58 -17.53 -26.14
C ASP A 340 -8.71 -16.40 -27.18
N GLU A 341 -9.71 -15.53 -27.03
CA GLU A 341 -9.92 -14.37 -27.93
C GLU A 341 -8.73 -13.40 -27.98
N ALA A 342 -7.87 -13.42 -26.95
CA ALA A 342 -6.66 -12.60 -26.86
C ALA A 342 -5.40 -13.33 -27.36
N GLY A 343 -5.53 -14.55 -27.90
CA GLY A 343 -4.41 -15.34 -28.41
C GLY A 343 -3.61 -16.08 -27.32
N ARG A 344 -4.08 -16.11 -26.07
CA ARG A 344 -3.39 -16.78 -24.96
C ARG A 344 -3.74 -18.26 -24.92
N ILE A 345 -2.75 -19.11 -24.67
CA ILE A 345 -2.93 -20.57 -24.60
C ILE A 345 -2.84 -20.98 -23.13
N GLY A 346 -3.89 -21.64 -22.64
CA GLY A 346 -3.93 -22.17 -21.29
C GLY A 346 -2.96 -23.33 -21.08
N ARG A 347 -3.04 -23.97 -19.91
CA ARG A 347 -2.22 -25.14 -19.58
C ARG A 347 -3.06 -26.39 -19.59
N TRP A 348 -2.49 -27.48 -20.10
CA TRP A 348 -3.16 -28.78 -19.98
C TRP A 348 -3.22 -29.16 -18.50
N TYR A 349 -4.42 -29.46 -18.01
CA TYR A 349 -4.61 -29.77 -16.60
C TYR A 349 -3.86 -31.04 -16.20
N ARG A 350 -3.39 -31.06 -14.96
CA ARG A 350 -2.64 -32.18 -14.41
C ARG A 350 -3.33 -32.70 -13.15
N LEU A 351 -3.41 -34.02 -13.03
CA LEU A 351 -3.89 -34.73 -11.85
C LEU A 351 -2.75 -34.99 -10.85
N GLY A 352 -1.50 -34.86 -11.29
CA GLY A 352 -0.29 -35.00 -10.49
C GLY A 352 0.93 -34.46 -11.24
N PRO A 353 2.15 -34.53 -10.67
CA PRO A 353 3.37 -33.97 -11.26
C PRO A 353 3.57 -34.43 -12.72
N ASP A 354 3.37 -35.72 -12.98
CA ASP A 354 3.63 -36.36 -14.28
C ASP A 354 2.38 -37.01 -14.90
N LEU A 355 1.19 -36.54 -14.52
CA LEU A 355 -0.07 -37.09 -15.01
C LEU A 355 -0.98 -35.98 -15.53
N PHE A 356 -1.16 -35.93 -16.86
CA PHE A 356 -2.14 -35.04 -17.47
C PHE A 356 -3.58 -35.52 -17.25
N LEU A 357 -4.52 -34.58 -17.21
CA LEU A 357 -5.95 -34.85 -17.22
C LEU A 357 -6.31 -35.58 -18.54
N PRO A 358 -6.87 -36.80 -18.47
CA PRO A 358 -7.22 -37.53 -19.67
C PRO A 358 -8.44 -36.91 -20.37
N ILE A 359 -8.36 -36.78 -21.69
CA ILE A 359 -9.45 -36.33 -22.55
C ILE A 359 -9.77 -37.42 -23.56
N THR A 360 -11.06 -37.70 -23.71
CA THR A 360 -11.56 -38.68 -24.67
C THR A 360 -12.19 -37.97 -25.86
N ALA A 361 -11.63 -38.19 -27.05
CA ALA A 361 -12.25 -37.83 -28.31
C ALA A 361 -13.16 -38.97 -28.79
N SER A 362 -14.44 -38.68 -29.00
CA SER A 362 -15.37 -39.60 -29.66
C SER A 362 -15.35 -39.37 -31.17
N CYS A 363 -14.97 -40.41 -31.91
CA CYS A 363 -14.78 -40.35 -33.36
C CYS A 363 -15.91 -41.10 -34.07
N ARG A 364 -16.38 -40.54 -35.19
CA ARG A 364 -17.40 -41.13 -36.05
C ARG A 364 -16.92 -41.06 -37.49
N VAL A 365 -16.85 -42.21 -38.15
CA VAL A 365 -16.46 -42.32 -39.54
C VAL A 365 -17.72 -42.51 -40.37
N TYR A 366 -17.86 -41.71 -41.43
CA TYR A 366 -19.01 -41.74 -42.33
C TYR A 366 -18.56 -42.13 -43.73
N GLY A 367 -19.36 -42.97 -44.40
CA GLY A 367 -19.18 -43.37 -45.80
C GLY A 367 -20.14 -42.64 -46.75
N PRO A 368 -20.46 -43.19 -47.94
CA PRO A 368 -19.93 -44.43 -48.52
C PRO A 368 -18.49 -44.28 -49.06
N PHE A 369 -17.75 -45.39 -49.20
CA PHE A 369 -16.34 -45.41 -49.63
C PHE A 369 -16.14 -45.84 -51.10
N GLU A 370 -17.23 -45.92 -51.86
CA GLU A 370 -17.23 -46.32 -53.28
C GLU A 370 -16.55 -45.26 -54.16
N ALA A 371 -16.56 -44.00 -53.73
CA ALA A 371 -15.81 -42.90 -54.33
C ALA A 371 -15.30 -41.95 -53.24
N PRO A 372 -14.14 -41.31 -53.42
CA PRO A 372 -13.64 -40.34 -52.46
C PRO A 372 -14.61 -39.15 -52.34
N PRO A 373 -15.08 -38.82 -51.12
CA PRO A 373 -15.93 -37.66 -50.94
C PRO A 373 -15.15 -36.36 -51.18
N ALA A 374 -15.83 -35.33 -51.67
CA ALA A 374 -15.25 -34.00 -51.72
C ALA A 374 -14.96 -33.51 -50.28
N PRO A 375 -13.79 -32.90 -50.01
CA PRO A 375 -13.49 -32.33 -48.69
C PRO A 375 -14.56 -31.32 -48.25
N ALA A 376 -15.09 -31.49 -47.05
CA ALA A 376 -16.15 -30.64 -46.50
C ALA A 376 -15.97 -30.47 -44.99
N ALA A 377 -16.41 -29.32 -44.46
CA ALA A 377 -16.38 -29.02 -43.02
C ALA A 377 -17.50 -29.71 -42.23
N ALA A 378 -18.50 -30.26 -42.91
CA ALA A 378 -19.63 -30.96 -42.31
C ALA A 378 -19.85 -32.31 -43.01
N VAL A 379 -20.40 -33.26 -42.24
CA VAL A 379 -20.78 -34.56 -42.77
C VAL A 379 -21.86 -34.39 -43.86
N PRO A 380 -21.69 -34.97 -45.06
CA PRO A 380 -22.69 -34.89 -46.12
C PRO A 380 -24.07 -35.40 -45.65
N PRO A 381 -25.18 -34.73 -46.03
CA PRO A 381 -26.51 -35.19 -45.67
C PRO A 381 -26.77 -36.63 -46.13
N GLY A 382 -27.25 -37.47 -45.19
CA GLY A 382 -27.56 -38.88 -45.48
C GLY A 382 -26.36 -39.83 -45.52
N ALA A 383 -25.14 -39.36 -45.24
CA ALA A 383 -23.96 -40.21 -45.19
C ALA A 383 -24.13 -41.33 -44.12
N PRO A 384 -24.01 -42.61 -44.48
CA PRO A 384 -24.14 -43.71 -43.53
C PRO A 384 -22.97 -43.71 -42.53
N LEU A 385 -23.28 -44.01 -41.26
CA LEU A 385 -22.27 -44.23 -40.24
C LEU A 385 -21.55 -45.55 -40.51
N ALA A 386 -20.25 -45.49 -40.76
CA ALA A 386 -19.44 -46.66 -41.05
C ALA A 386 -18.82 -47.26 -39.78
N SER A 387 -18.32 -46.41 -38.88
CA SER A 387 -17.70 -46.85 -37.63
C SER A 387 -17.70 -45.76 -36.57
N THR A 388 -17.49 -46.17 -35.31
CA THR A 388 -17.30 -45.30 -34.15
C THR A 388 -16.21 -45.85 -33.27
N PHE A 389 -15.29 -44.99 -32.83
CA PHE A 389 -14.25 -45.35 -31.86
C PHE A 389 -13.98 -44.18 -30.93
N ALA A 390 -13.27 -44.45 -29.83
CA ALA A 390 -12.88 -43.44 -28.87
C ALA A 390 -11.38 -43.51 -28.63
N VAL A 391 -10.75 -42.35 -28.54
CA VAL A 391 -9.32 -42.22 -28.22
C VAL A 391 -9.20 -41.37 -26.98
N THR A 392 -8.53 -41.92 -25.97
CA THR A 392 -8.29 -41.22 -24.70
C THR A 392 -6.82 -40.90 -24.57
N THR A 393 -6.48 -39.66 -24.24
CA THR A 393 -5.09 -39.27 -24.00
C THR A 393 -4.52 -40.04 -22.80
N GLY A 394 -3.30 -40.56 -22.95
CA GLY A 394 -2.56 -41.24 -21.90
C GLY A 394 -1.84 -40.28 -20.93
N PRO A 395 -0.93 -40.80 -20.10
CA PRO A 395 -0.18 -40.00 -19.12
C PRO A 395 0.60 -38.83 -19.73
N ASP A 396 1.07 -38.99 -20.98
CA ASP A 396 1.82 -37.97 -21.73
C ASP A 396 0.93 -36.84 -22.31
N GLY A 397 -0.40 -36.97 -22.19
CA GLY A 397 -1.37 -35.93 -22.53
C GLY A 397 -1.18 -35.38 -23.96
N PRO A 398 -1.13 -34.06 -24.16
CA PRO A 398 -1.06 -33.46 -25.50
C PRO A 398 0.33 -33.54 -26.16
N LEU A 399 1.32 -34.18 -25.52
CA LEU A 399 2.72 -34.17 -25.99
C LEU A 399 3.03 -35.24 -27.03
N VAL A 400 2.11 -36.20 -27.24
CA VAL A 400 2.27 -37.31 -28.18
C VAL A 400 1.09 -37.39 -29.12
N ASP A 401 1.32 -38.02 -30.27
CA ASP A 401 0.26 -38.34 -31.22
C ASP A 401 -0.39 -39.67 -30.85
N TYR A 402 -1.70 -39.77 -31.08
CA TYR A 402 -2.50 -40.93 -30.72
C TYR A 402 -3.00 -41.66 -31.97
N PRO A 403 -2.41 -42.80 -32.34
CA PRO A 403 -2.94 -43.62 -33.42
C PRO A 403 -4.30 -44.18 -33.00
N ALA A 404 -5.25 -44.13 -33.91
CA ALA A 404 -6.58 -44.68 -33.74
C ALA A 404 -6.85 -45.71 -34.84
N GLU A 405 -7.40 -46.86 -34.44
CA GLU A 405 -7.82 -47.91 -35.35
C GLU A 405 -9.24 -48.37 -34.98
N SER A 406 -10.11 -48.54 -35.98
CA SER A 406 -11.53 -48.85 -35.78
C SER A 406 -11.86 -50.33 -35.83
#